data_AF-D5V1Q1-F1
#
_entry.id   AF-D5V1Q1-F1
#
_cell.length_a   1.000
_cell.length_b   1.000
_cell.length_c   1.000
_cell.angle_alpha   90.00
_cell.angle_beta   90.00
_cell.angle_gamma   90.00
#
_symmetry.space_group_name_H-M   'P 1'
#
loop_
_entity.id
_entity.type
_entity.pdbx_description
1 polymer ?
#
loop_
_entity_poly.entity_id
_entity_poly.type
_entity_poly.pdbx_seq_one_letter_code
_entity_poly.pdbx_strand_id
1 'polypeptide(L)' 'MLDKKILEFLDCDIYKYSYAKKCFQISNYFKTDLNSLVDEVKKIINVLHENSIKYKILKDNTIKLDL' A
#
# COMPACT_ATOMS: atom_id res chain seq x y z
N MET A 1 -6.11 -14.28 3.95
CA MET A 1 -6.96 -13.07 3.81
C MET A 1 -6.29 -11.99 4.64
N LEU A 2 -6.04 -10.78 4.11
CA LEU A 2 -5.42 -9.71 4.90
C LEU A 2 -6.28 -9.45 6.14
N ASP A 3 -5.69 -9.54 7.33
CA ASP A 3 -6.41 -9.27 8.57
C ASP A 3 -6.86 -7.80 8.55
N LYS A 4 -8.11 -7.55 8.94
CA LYS A 4 -8.70 -6.22 9.01
C LYS A 4 -7.86 -5.29 9.90
N LYS A 5 -7.16 -5.84 10.90
CA LYS A 5 -6.21 -5.12 11.76
C LYS A 5 -5.00 -4.58 11.00
N ILE A 6 -4.46 -5.31 10.02
CA ILE A 6 -3.31 -4.86 9.21
C ILE A 6 -3.69 -3.65 8.36
N LEU A 7 -4.94 -3.59 7.92
CA LEU A 7 -5.46 -2.45 7.16
C LEU A 7 -5.68 -1.20 8.02
N GLU A 8 -5.98 -1.36 9.31
CA GLU A 8 -6.05 -0.24 10.26
C GLU A 8 -4.66 0.39 10.52
N PHE A 9 -3.57 -0.39 10.46
CA PHE A 9 -2.20 0.15 10.52
C PHE A 9 -1.80 0.94 9.25
N LEU A 10 -2.50 0.69 8.15
CA LEU A 10 -2.27 1.29 6.85
C LEU A 10 -3.32 2.36 6.53
N ASP A 11 -3.69 3.15 7.54
CA ASP A 11 -4.34 4.44 7.33
C ASP A 11 -3.32 5.35 6.64
N CYS A 12 -3.60 5.57 5.36
CA CYS A 12 -2.68 6.01 4.33
C CYS A 12 -3.38 7.12 3.55
N ASP A 13 -2.74 8.27 3.40
CA ASP A 13 -3.34 9.46 2.81
C ASP A 13 -3.27 9.44 1.28
N ILE A 14 -2.25 8.77 0.74
CA ILE A 14 -1.94 8.74 -0.69
C ILE A 14 -2.43 7.43 -1.30
N TYR A 15 -2.08 6.29 -0.70
CA TYR A 15 -2.45 4.96 -1.13
C TYR A 15 -3.74 4.49 -0.45
N LYS A 16 -4.63 3.87 -1.22
CA LYS A 16 -5.80 3.17 -0.70
C LYS A 16 -5.76 1.71 -1.07
N TYR A 17 -6.17 0.87 -0.13
CA TYR A 17 -6.34 -0.55 -0.38
C TYR A 17 -7.62 -0.83 -1.17
N SER A 18 -7.48 -1.50 -2.31
CA SER A 18 -8.57 -2.06 -3.09
C SER A 18 -8.79 -3.51 -2.70
N TYR A 19 -9.86 -3.80 -1.97
CA TYR A 19 -10.25 -5.17 -1.61
C TYR A 19 -10.51 -6.04 -2.84
N ALA A 20 -11.18 -5.50 -3.86
CA ALA A 20 -11.52 -6.22 -5.08
C ALA A 20 -10.28 -6.67 -5.86
N LYS A 21 -9.23 -5.83 -5.90
CA LYS A 21 -7.99 -6.09 -6.64
C LYS A 21 -6.85 -6.64 -5.77
N LYS A 22 -7.05 -6.68 -4.44
CA LYS A 22 -6.04 -7.03 -3.43
C LYS A 22 -4.74 -6.23 -3.63
N CYS A 23 -4.84 -4.91 -3.76
CA CYS A 23 -3.69 -4.05 -3.98
C CYS A 23 -3.83 -2.67 -3.34
N PHE A 24 -2.71 -2.01 -3.06
CA PHE A 24 -2.67 -0.59 -2.73
C PHE A 24 -2.46 0.21 -4.01
N GLN A 25 -3.30 1.22 -4.22
CA GLN A 25 -3.22 2.11 -5.38
C GLN A 25 -3.20 3.55 -4.90
N ILE A 26 -2.42 4.40 -5.57
CA ILE A 26 -2.44 5.85 -5.33
C ILE A 26 -3.85 6.35 -5.66
N SER A 27 -4.49 6.99 -4.68
CA SER A 27 -5.82 7.58 -4.80
C SER A 27 -5.78 9.09 -4.98
N ASN A 28 -4.66 9.73 -4.59
CA ASN A 28 -4.48 11.16 -4.68
C ASN A 28 -3.15 11.49 -5.37
N TYR A 29 -3.20 11.72 -6.69
CA TYR A 29 -2.02 12.08 -7.50
C TYR A 29 -1.72 13.59 -7.48
N PHE A 30 -2.69 14.41 -7.08
CA PHE A 30 -2.65 15.87 -7.29
C PHE A 30 -2.18 16.67 -6.06
N LYS A 31 -1.96 16.02 -4.91
CA LYS A 31 -1.60 16.67 -3.63
C LYS A 31 -0.39 16.06 -2.95
N THR A 32 0.47 15.40 -3.71
CA THR A 32 1.49 14.53 -3.13
C THR A 32 2.86 14.96 -3.61
N ASP A 33 3.67 15.55 -2.72
CA ASP A 33 5.09 15.71 -2.99
C ASP A 33 5.78 14.34 -3.01
N LEU A 34 6.88 14.24 -3.75
CA LEU A 34 7.57 12.97 -3.97
C LEU A 34 8.04 12.32 -2.65
N ASN A 35 8.38 13.10 -1.62
CA ASN A 35 8.88 12.56 -0.37
C ASN A 35 7.75 11.86 0.39
N SER A 36 6.59 12.51 0.49
CA SER A 36 5.40 11.92 1.13
C SER A 36 4.97 10.60 0.45
N LEU A 37 5.04 10.54 -0.89
CA LEU A 37 4.79 9.31 -1.64
C LEU A 37 5.75 8.18 -1.24
N VAL A 38 7.05 8.49 -1.20
CA VAL A 38 8.09 7.51 -0.87
C VAL A 38 7.96 7.01 0.56
N ASP A 39 7.66 7.89 1.51
CA ASP A 39 7.52 7.54 2.92
C ASP A 39 6.30 6.63 3.15
N GLU A 40 5.19 6.90 2.47
CA GLU A 40 4.01 6.06 2.58
C GLU A 40 4.20 4.69 1.93
N VAL A 41 4.89 4.61 0.78
CA VAL A 41 5.30 3.33 0.19
C VAL A 41 6.15 2.53 1.16
N LYS A 42 7.14 3.15 1.82
CA LYS A 42 7.99 2.49 2.82
C LYS A 42 7.16 1.96 3.99
N LYS A 43 6.20 2.75 4.50
CA LYS A 43 5.28 2.33 5.57
C LYS A 43 4.51 1.07 5.16
N ILE A 44 3.93 1.06 3.96
CA ILE A 44 3.19 -0.09 3.43
C ILE A 44 4.11 -1.31 3.34
N ILE A 45 5.27 -1.16 2.71
CA ILE A 45 6.24 -2.25 2.53
C ILE A 45 6.68 -2.84 3.87
N ASN A 46 6.99 -2.00 4.86
CA ASN A 46 7.43 -2.46 6.19
C ASN A 46 6.35 -3.32 6.85
N VAL A 47 5.09 -2.85 6.88
CA VAL A 47 3.98 -3.61 7.47
C VAL A 47 3.76 -4.94 6.73
N LEU A 48 3.83 -4.93 5.39
CA LEU A 48 3.71 -6.17 4.60
C LEU A 48 4.83 -7.15 4.92
N HIS A 49 6.07 -6.66 5.07
CA HIS A 49 7.23 -7.47 5.40
C HIS A 49 7.15 -8.05 6.81
N GLU A 50 6.78 -7.25 7.82
CA GLU A 50 6.58 -7.69 9.21
C GLU A 50 5.54 -8.80 9.33
N ASN A 51 4.53 -8.79 8.45
CA ASN A 51 3.48 -9.79 8.41
C ASN A 51 3.75 -10.93 7.42
N SER A 52 4.96 -11.01 6.84
CA SER A 52 5.36 -12.02 5.85
C SER A 52 4.43 -12.11 4.63
N ILE A 53 3.87 -10.96 4.22
CA ILE A 53 2.94 -10.87 3.09
C ILE A 53 3.74 -10.65 1.82
N LYS A 54 3.56 -11.55 0.85
CA LYS A 54 4.18 -11.42 -0.47
C LYS A 54 3.49 -10.32 -1.28
N TYR A 55 4.29 -9.51 -1.97
CA TYR A 55 3.80 -8.43 -2.81
C TYR A 55 4.70 -8.21 -4.02
N LYS A 56 4.19 -7.46 -5.00
CA LYS A 56 4.95 -6.92 -6.12
C LYS A 56 4.54 -5.48 -6.40
N ILE A 57 5.49 -4.67 -6.83
CA ILE A 57 5.24 -3.29 -7.24
C ILE A 57 5.13 -3.27 -8.76
N LEU A 58 4.05 -2.69 -9.27
CA LEU A 58 3.79 -2.54 -10.70
C LEU A 58 4.33 -1.20 -11.23
N LYS A 59 4.36 -1.03 -12.56
CA LYS A 59 4.91 0.16 -13.22
C LYS A 59 4.18 1.47 -12.86
N ASP A 60 2.91 1.38 -12.48
CA ASP A 60 2.06 2.50 -12.06
C ASP A 60 2.17 2.75 -10.53
N ASN A 61 3.18 2.19 -9.88
CA ASN A 61 3.37 2.19 -8.42
C ASN A 61 2.28 1.44 -7.64
N THR A 62 1.39 0.70 -8.29
CA THR A 62 0.43 -0.18 -7.59
C THR A 62 1.19 -1.28 -6.85
N ILE A 63 0.95 -1.41 -5.55
CA ILE A 63 1.49 -2.51 -4.73
C ILE A 63 0.47 -3.62 -4.71
N LYS A 64 0.68 -4.66 -5.53
CA LYS A 64 -0.22 -5.81 -5.64
C LYS A 64 0.22 -6.90 -4.67
N LEU A 65 -0.73 -7.41 -3.88
CA LEU A 65 -0.49 -8.48 -2.93
C LEU A 65 -0.65 -9.85 -3.61
N ASP A 66 0.19 -10.79 -3.22
CA ASP A 66 0.18 -12.18 -3.67
C ASP A 66 -0.33 -13.06 -2.51
N LEU A 67 -1.66 -13.16 -2.42
CA LEU A 67 -2.42 -13.76 -1.31
C LEU A 67 -3.23 -14.98 -1.73
#